data_AF-A0A7V0ZHD3-F1
#
_entry.id   AF-A0A7V0ZHD3-F1
#
_cell.length_a   1.000
_cell.length_b   1.000
_cell.length_c   1.000
_cell.angle_alpha   90.00
_cell.angle_beta   90.00
_cell.angle_gamma   90.00
#
_symmetry.space_group_name_H-M   'P 1'
#
loop_
_entity.id
_entity.type
_entity.pdbx_description
1 polymer ?
#
loop_
_entity_poly.entity_id
_entity_poly.type
_entity_poly.pdbx_seq_one_letter_code
_entity_poly.pdbx_strand_id
1 'polypeptide(L)' 'NEHTTNCEWELISIHAIPEGVDTLPMGPVTMMRNQLEMPGGTKAHYTSEEWAESVRFWQQYAAISKTNYE' A
#
# COMPACT_ATOMS: atom_id res chain seq x y z
N ASN A 1 8.54 6.79 -15.05
CA ASN A 1 9.71 5.89 -15.16
C ASN A 1 9.92 5.23 -13.83
N GLU A 2 9.93 3.90 -13.82
CA GLU A 2 10.37 3.13 -12.66
C GLU A 2 11.90 3.22 -12.59
N HIS A 3 12.43 3.69 -11.48
CA HIS A 3 13.88 3.77 -11.26
C HIS A 3 14.35 2.40 -10.76
N THR A 4 14.99 1.63 -11.63
CA THR A 4 15.44 0.27 -11.35
C THR A 4 16.90 0.06 -11.77
N THR A 5 17.60 -0.82 -11.07
CA THR A 5 18.97 -1.25 -11.34
C THR A 5 19.00 -2.68 -11.89
N ASN A 6 20.19 -3.25 -12.07
CA ASN A 6 20.37 -4.64 -12.49
C ASN A 6 20.39 -5.64 -11.31
N CYS A 7 20.06 -5.19 -10.10
CA CYS A 7 19.95 -6.05 -8.92
C CYS A 7 18.68 -6.91 -9.00
N GLU A 8 18.72 -8.13 -8.44
CA GLU A 8 17.55 -9.02 -8.39
C GLU A 8 16.43 -8.50 -7.48
N TRP A 9 16.79 -7.75 -6.43
CA TRP A 9 15.86 -7.17 -5.46
C TRP A 9 16.23 -5.72 -5.19
N GLU A 10 15.22 -4.87 -5.05
CA GLU A 10 15.37 -3.44 -4.75
C GLU A 10 14.44 -3.01 -3.61
N LEU A 11 14.94 -2.13 -2.74
CA LEU A 11 14.17 -1.59 -1.64
C LEU A 11 13.23 -0.49 -2.15
N ILE A 12 11.93 -0.71 -2.03
CA ILE A 12 10.90 0.24 -2.50
C ILE A 12 10.20 1.01 -1.37
N SER A 13 10.18 0.47 -0.16
CA SER A 13 9.54 1.10 1.00
C SER A 13 10.06 0.51 2.31
N ILE A 14 10.03 1.32 3.37
CA ILE A 14 10.25 0.89 4.76
C ILE A 14 9.01 1.28 5.55
N HIS A 15 8.39 0.32 6.24
CA HIS A 15 7.25 0.56 7.12
C HIS A 15 7.67 0.35 8.59
N ALA A 16 7.37 1.32 9.44
CA ALA A 16 7.41 1.14 10.89
C ALA A 16 6.02 0.71 11.35
N ILE A 17 5.87 -0.55 11.75
CA ILE A 17 4.59 -1.15 12.13
C ILE A 17 4.60 -1.42 13.65
N PRO A 18 3.55 -1.03 14.39
CA PRO A 18 3.46 -1.32 15.83
C PRO A 18 3.43 -2.82 16.12
N GLU A 19 3.94 -3.20 17.29
CA GLU A 19 3.81 -4.57 17.80
C GLU A 19 2.32 -4.96 17.92
N GLY A 20 1.97 -6.16 17.45
CA GLY A 20 0.60 -6.67 17.41
C GLY A 20 -0.20 -6.34 16.14
N VAL A 21 0.38 -5.62 15.18
CA VAL A 21 -0.19 -5.48 13.82
C VAL A 21 0.55 -6.44 12.90
N ASP A 22 -0.05 -7.62 12.67
CA ASP A 22 0.57 -8.69 11.89
C ASP A 22 0.63 -8.39 10.39
N THR A 23 -0.39 -7.68 9.86
CA THR A 23 -0.49 -7.34 8.45
C THR A 23 -0.88 -5.87 8.28
N LEU A 24 -0.14 -5.18 7.40
CA LEU A 24 -0.46 -3.83 6.95
C LEU A 24 -0.89 -3.92 5.48
N PRO A 25 -2.20 -3.98 5.17
CA PRO A 25 -2.66 -4.09 3.79
C PRO A 25 -2.34 -2.80 3.02
N MET A 26 -2.03 -2.95 1.73
CA MET A 26 -1.87 -1.82 0.83
C MET A 26 -3.14 -0.97 0.83
N GLY A 27 -3.03 0.36 0.85
CA GLY A 27 -4.20 1.24 0.86
C GLY A 27 -5.12 1.00 -0.35
N PRO A 28 -6.46 1.07 -0.20
CA PRO A 28 -7.39 0.65 -1.24
C PRO A 28 -7.30 1.50 -2.52
N VAL A 29 -6.97 2.79 -2.38
CA VAL A 29 -6.72 3.69 -3.52
C VAL A 29 -5.46 3.27 -4.30
N THR A 30 -4.43 2.79 -3.59
CA THR A 30 -3.20 2.28 -4.23
C THR A 30 -3.48 0.96 -4.95
N MET A 31 -4.25 0.06 -4.32
CA MET A 31 -4.70 -1.19 -4.96
C MET A 31 -5.50 -0.90 -6.23
N MET A 32 -6.43 0.07 -6.19
CA MET A 32 -7.17 0.53 -7.37
C MET A 32 -6.25 0.98 -8.51
N ARG A 33 -5.31 1.89 -8.21
CA ARG A 33 -4.35 2.41 -9.19
C ARG A 33 -3.56 1.28 -9.86
N ASN A 34 -3.11 0.32 -9.05
CA ASN A 34 -2.33 -0.83 -9.47
C ASN A 34 -3.14 -1.82 -10.32
N GLN A 35 -4.39 -2.10 -9.92
CA GLN A 35 -5.32 -3.00 -10.61
C GLN A 35 -5.75 -2.47 -11.99
N LEU A 36 -5.92 -1.16 -12.10
CA LEU A 36 -6.29 -0.47 -13.35
C LEU A 36 -5.06 -0.11 -14.22
N GLU A 37 -3.85 -0.51 -13.78
CA GLU A 37 -2.58 -0.19 -14.44
C GLU A 37 -2.39 1.31 -14.73
N MET A 38 -2.89 2.16 -13.84
CA MET A 38 -2.79 3.61 -13.98
C MET A 38 -1.31 4.07 -13.86
N PRO A 39 -0.92 5.18 -14.53
CA PRO A 39 0.44 5.69 -14.46
C PRO A 39 0.94 5.89 -13.03
N GLY A 40 2.16 5.42 -12.74
CA GLY A 40 2.78 5.48 -11.41
C GLY A 40 2.34 4.36 -10.45
N GLY A 41 1.53 3.41 -10.91
CA GLY A 41 1.21 2.18 -10.19
C GLY A 41 2.03 0.98 -10.67
N THR A 42 2.13 -0.03 -9.80
CA THR A 42 2.66 -1.36 -10.13
C THR A 42 1.51 -2.23 -10.61
N LYS A 43 1.62 -2.86 -11.78
CA LYS A 43 0.56 -3.73 -12.31
C LYS A 43 0.35 -4.91 -11.35
N ALA A 44 -0.89 -5.11 -10.91
CA ALA A 44 -1.24 -6.18 -9.97
C ALA A 44 -2.71 -6.60 -10.13
N HIS A 45 -3.05 -7.79 -9.65
CA HIS A 45 -4.43 -8.24 -9.53
C HIS A 45 -4.76 -8.49 -8.06
N TYR A 46 -5.89 -7.97 -7.60
CA TYR A 46 -6.39 -8.16 -6.24
C TYR A 46 -7.81 -8.72 -6.29
N THR A 47 -8.09 -9.68 -5.42
CA THR A 47 -9.41 -10.25 -5.19
C THR A 47 -10.32 -9.26 -4.44
N SER A 48 -11.62 -9.55 -4.44
CA SER A 48 -12.57 -8.72 -3.67
C SER A 48 -12.35 -8.85 -2.17
N GLU A 49 -11.89 -10.01 -1.71
CA GLU A 49 -11.52 -10.32 -0.34
C GLU A 49 -10.34 -9.45 0.12
N GLU A 50 -9.23 -9.43 -0.64
CA GLU A 50 -8.07 -8.58 -0.33
C GLU A 50 -8.43 -7.10 -0.30
N TRP A 51 -9.32 -6.66 -1.20
CA TRP A 51 -9.80 -5.28 -1.19
C TRP A 51 -10.66 -4.98 0.03
N ALA A 52 -11.57 -5.88 0.41
CA ALA A 52 -12.43 -5.72 1.58
C ALA A 52 -11.61 -5.67 2.88
N GLU A 53 -10.56 -6.50 2.99
CA GLU A 53 -9.62 -6.47 4.10
C GLU A 53 -8.89 -5.13 4.20
N SER A 54 -8.39 -4.62 3.07
CA SER A 54 -7.76 -3.31 2.99
C SER A 54 -8.72 -2.19 3.43
N VAL A 55 -9.92 -2.14 2.85
CA VAL A 55 -10.93 -1.12 3.20
C VAL A 55 -11.29 -1.19 4.68
N ARG A 56 -11.52 -2.39 5.22
CA ARG A 56 -11.87 -2.58 6.63
C ARG A 56 -10.76 -2.07 7.55
N PHE A 57 -9.49 -2.40 7.25
CA PHE A 57 -8.36 -1.92 8.03
C PHE A 57 -8.27 -0.39 7.98
N TRP A 58 -8.26 0.22 6.79
CA TRP A 58 -8.07 1.66 6.63
C TRP A 58 -9.29 2.51 7.03
N GLN A 59 -10.44 1.89 7.38
CA GLN A 59 -11.52 2.59 8.08
C GLN A 59 -11.25 2.78 9.58
N GLN A 60 -10.40 1.92 10.18
CA GLN A 60 -10.09 1.95 11.61
C GLN A 60 -8.77 2.68 11.90
N TYR A 61 -7.89 2.78 10.90
CA TYR A 61 -6.56 3.35 11.03
C TYR A 61 -6.32 4.45 9.99
N ALA A 62 -5.48 5.42 10.36
CA ALA A 62 -4.99 6.45 9.45
C ALA A 62 -3.48 6.62 9.61
N ALA A 63 -2.78 6.89 8.51
CA ALA A 63 -1.38 7.26 8.56
C ALA A 63 -1.26 8.64 9.24
N ILE A 64 -0.33 8.76 10.19
CA ILE A 64 -0.07 10.03 10.86
C ILE A 64 0.78 10.91 9.94
N SER A 65 0.35 12.14 9.75
CA SER A 65 1.05 13.19 9.02
C SER A 65 0.94 14.50 9.81
N LYS A 66 1.72 15.52 9.42
CA LYS A 66 1.60 16.83 10.07
C LYS A 66 0.19 17.44 9.95
N THR A 67 -0.57 17.08 8.91
CA THR A 67 -1.86 17.71 8.61
C THR A 67 -3.05 17.06 9.32
N ASN A 68 -2.88 15.89 9.93
CA ASN A 68 -3.93 15.20 10.69
C ASN A 68 -3.54 14.92 12.14
N TYR A 69 -2.48 15.58 12.61
CA TYR A 69 -1.96 15.50 13.98
C TYR A 69 -2.11 16.84 14.75
N GLU A 70 -2.41 17.93 14.04
CA GLU A 70 -2.79 19.25 14.59
C GLU A 70 -4.29 19.49 14.39
#